data_AF-A0A381TQN8-F1
#
_entry.id   AF-A0A381TQN8-F1
#
_cell.length_a   1.000
_cell.length_b   1.000
_cell.length_c   1.000
_cell.angle_alpha   90.00
_cell.angle_beta   90.00
_cell.angle_gamma   90.00
#
_symmetry.space_group_name_H-M   'P 1'
#
loop_
_entity.id
_entity.type
_entity.pdbx_description
1 polymer ?
#
loop_
_entity_poly.entity_id
_entity_poly.type
_entity_poly.pdbx_seq_one_letter_code
_entity_poly.pdbx_strand_id
1 'polypeptide(L)'
;MKYESQLPSISVEANAMAVDLPDGPTRMPVTPLPGHLIDWMEEGRRGMYNRLKGKEDSVEFFSQHLPVLVTQSLNSVFPFNCGNKGVGFLPKEEYLEEYIERYRETMERTRGIAWEDSLEQRLETVAEFNFNREVIDYRCLTSLEIFEKRTFNNLLQLPLASLHYTGHCPSYTSFQLNCGVEIAGQDDPRHTFIMLSRTMFEYDSFH
;
A
#
# COMPACT_ATOMS: atom_id res chain seq x y z
N MET A 1 14.61 -0.94 -18.80
CA MET A 1 14.80 0.40 -19.40
C MET A 1 13.77 0.57 -20.50
N LYS A 2 13.06 1.71 -20.51
CA LYS A 2 12.02 2.18 -21.45
C LYS A 2 10.55 1.97 -21.08
N TYR A 3 10.10 2.75 -20.09
CA TYR A 3 8.85 3.50 -20.22
C TYR A 3 9.21 4.99 -20.05
N GLU A 4 9.85 5.56 -21.08
CA GLU A 4 9.97 7.02 -21.23
C GLU A 4 8.73 7.62 -21.93
N SER A 5 7.67 6.82 -22.11
CA SER A 5 6.32 7.34 -22.33
C SER A 5 5.83 7.88 -21.00
N GLN A 6 5.53 9.18 -20.93
CA GLN A 6 4.99 9.86 -19.75
C GLN A 6 4.05 8.95 -18.97
N LEU A 7 4.47 8.56 -17.75
CA LEU A 7 3.58 7.88 -16.83
C LEU A 7 2.35 8.78 -16.62
N PRO A 8 1.14 8.21 -16.46
CA PRO A 8 -0.03 8.99 -16.13
C PRO A 8 0.27 9.88 -14.93
N SER A 9 0.08 11.19 -15.10
CA SER A 9 0.35 12.15 -14.04
C SER A 9 -0.91 12.36 -13.20
N ILE A 10 -0.74 12.33 -11.88
CA ILE A 10 -1.79 12.74 -10.94
C ILE A 10 -1.23 13.90 -10.13
N SER A 11 -1.89 15.05 -10.22
CA SER A 11 -1.59 16.16 -9.32
C SER A 11 -2.60 16.15 -8.18
N VAL A 12 -2.11 15.94 -6.95
CA VAL A 12 -2.94 16.01 -5.74
C VAL A 12 -2.89 17.42 -5.18
N GLU A 13 -4.06 18.02 -5.04
CA GLU A 13 -4.32 19.26 -4.32
C GLU A 13 -4.96 18.95 -2.96
N ALA A 14 -5.14 19.96 -2.11
CA ALA A 14 -5.62 19.77 -0.73
C ALA A 14 -6.86 18.85 -0.61
N ASN A 15 -7.86 19.04 -1.49
CA ASN A 15 -9.15 18.34 -1.47
C ASN A 15 -9.55 17.75 -2.83
N ALA A 16 -8.62 17.67 -3.78
CA ALA A 16 -8.91 17.21 -5.14
C ALA A 16 -7.67 16.58 -5.77
N MET A 17 -7.89 15.78 -6.79
CA MET A 17 -6.84 15.33 -7.70
C MET A 17 -7.25 15.67 -9.13
N ALA A 18 -6.28 16.05 -9.96
CA ALA A 18 -6.45 16.05 -11.40
C ALA A 18 -5.81 14.78 -11.96
N VAL A 19 -6.55 14.08 -12.81
CA VAL A 19 -6.12 12.82 -13.41
C VAL A 19 -6.22 12.95 -14.91
N ASP A 20 -5.12 12.69 -15.61
CA ASP A 20 -5.11 12.66 -17.07
C ASP A 20 -5.79 11.37 -17.55
N LEU A 21 -7.01 11.50 -18.09
CA LEU A 21 -7.76 10.39 -18.68
C LEU A 21 -7.68 10.43 -20.21
N PRO A 22 -7.99 9.32 -20.91
CA PRO A 22 -7.99 9.28 -22.38
C PRO A 22 -8.85 10.35 -23.04
N ASP A 23 -9.95 10.75 -22.41
CA ASP A 23 -10.90 11.76 -22.91
C ASP A 23 -10.57 13.19 -22.42
N GLY A 24 -9.46 13.37 -21.70
CA GLY A 24 -8.99 14.64 -21.15
C GLY A 24 -8.83 14.64 -19.62
N PRO A 25 -8.18 15.68 -19.08
CA PRO A 25 -7.95 15.79 -17.64
C PRO A 25 -9.29 15.92 -16.90
N THR A 26 -9.48 15.08 -15.88
CA THR A 26 -10.67 15.09 -15.03
C THR A 26 -10.27 15.40 -13.60
N ARG A 27 -11.01 16.32 -12.96
CA ARG A 27 -10.81 16.68 -11.57
C ARG A 27 -11.78 15.92 -10.68
N MET A 28 -11.27 15.25 -9.66
CA MET A 28 -12.06 14.44 -8.73
C MET A 28 -11.79 14.88 -7.28
N PRO A 29 -12.77 14.78 -6.38
CA PRO A 29 -12.55 15.07 -4.97
C PRO A 29 -11.60 14.03 -4.35
N VAL A 30 -10.76 14.48 -3.43
CA VAL A 30 -9.94 13.62 -2.57
C VAL A 30 -10.40 13.82 -1.14
N THR A 31 -10.74 12.71 -0.47
CA THR A 31 -11.17 12.71 0.93
C THR A 31 -10.26 11.78 1.73
N PRO A 32 -9.96 12.11 3.00
CA PRO A 32 -9.30 11.16 3.89
C PRO A 32 -10.09 9.85 4.00
N LEU A 33 -9.38 8.74 4.27
CA LEU A 33 -9.99 7.45 4.56
C LEU A 33 -11.00 7.58 5.72
N PRO A 34 -12.14 6.86 5.68
CA PRO A 34 -13.08 6.87 6.79
C PRO A 34 -12.43 6.36 8.08
N GLY A 35 -12.71 7.01 9.22
CA GLY A 35 -12.12 6.64 10.51
C GLY A 35 -12.31 5.17 10.88
N HIS A 36 -13.51 4.62 10.64
CA HIS A 36 -13.79 3.21 10.93
C HIS A 36 -13.03 2.22 10.03
N LEU A 37 -12.62 2.63 8.81
CA LEU A 37 -11.72 1.83 7.97
C LEU A 37 -10.29 1.87 8.54
N ILE A 38 -9.84 3.04 8.99
CA ILE A 38 -8.53 3.20 9.64
C ILE A 38 -8.47 2.31 10.89
N ASP A 39 -9.49 2.37 11.75
CA ASP A 39 -9.60 1.55 12.96
C ASP A 39 -9.54 0.04 12.61
N TRP A 40 -10.29 -0.38 11.58
CA TRP A 40 -10.31 -1.78 11.12
C TRP A 40 -8.95 -2.24 10.57
N MET A 41 -8.26 -1.38 9.81
CA MET A 41 -6.92 -1.67 9.30
C MET A 41 -5.88 -1.77 10.43
N GLU A 42 -5.94 -0.87 11.42
CA GLU A 42 -5.07 -0.92 12.60
C GLU A 42 -5.30 -2.16 13.45
N GLU A 43 -6.57 -2.54 13.70
CA GLU A 43 -6.92 -3.76 14.41
C GLU A 43 -6.34 -4.99 13.71
N GLY A 44 -6.48 -5.07 12.38
CA GLY A 44 -5.90 -6.13 11.58
C GLY A 44 -4.37 -6.20 11.71
N ARG A 45 -3.67 -5.05 11.67
CA ARG A 45 -2.21 -4.98 11.85
C ARG A 45 -1.78 -5.43 13.24
N ARG A 46 -2.48 -5.01 14.30
CA ARG A 46 -2.20 -5.48 15.67
C ARG A 46 -2.37 -6.98 15.79
N GLY A 47 -3.45 -7.53 15.24
CA GLY A 47 -3.69 -8.97 15.18
C GLY A 47 -2.57 -9.71 14.44
N MET A 48 -2.15 -9.20 13.28
CA MET A 48 -1.03 -9.74 12.53
C MET A 48 0.28 -9.74 13.33
N TYR A 49 0.65 -8.61 13.94
CA TYR A 49 1.90 -8.50 14.71
C TYR A 49 1.91 -9.42 15.93
N ASN A 50 0.78 -9.57 16.61
CA ASN A 50 0.66 -10.49 17.73
C ASN A 50 0.87 -11.95 17.32
N ARG A 51 0.36 -12.36 16.15
CA ARG A 51 0.55 -13.71 15.61
C ARG A 51 1.99 -13.99 15.18
N LEU A 52 2.62 -13.01 14.53
CA LEU A 52 4.05 -13.09 14.19
C LEU A 52 4.91 -13.23 15.46
N LYS A 53 4.63 -12.45 16.51
CA LYS A 53 5.31 -12.59 17.82
C LYS A 53 5.02 -13.93 18.51
N GLY A 54 3.78 -14.42 18.40
CA GLY A 54 3.33 -15.70 18.94
C GLY A 54 3.89 -16.93 18.22
N LYS A 55 4.57 -16.74 17.07
CA LYS A 55 5.06 -17.80 16.19
C LYS A 55 3.94 -18.76 15.76
N GLU A 56 2.76 -18.24 15.49
CA GLU A 56 1.67 -19.06 14.95
C GLU A 56 2.03 -19.50 13.51
N ASP A 57 2.05 -20.82 13.28
CA ASP A 57 2.53 -21.45 12.03
C ASP A 57 1.69 -21.10 10.79
N SER A 58 0.47 -20.61 10.98
CA SER A 58 -0.34 -20.03 9.92
C SER A 58 -0.76 -18.64 10.32
N VAL A 59 -0.49 -17.64 9.47
CA VAL A 59 -1.36 -16.47 9.49
C VAL A 59 -2.34 -16.58 8.34
N GLU A 60 -3.59 -16.41 8.73
CA GLU A 60 -4.70 -16.34 7.80
C GLU A 60 -4.53 -15.17 6.84
N PHE A 61 -5.26 -15.22 5.73
CA PHE A 61 -5.28 -14.17 4.72
C PHE A 61 -5.48 -12.79 5.37
N PHE A 62 -4.51 -11.89 5.21
CA PHE A 62 -4.52 -10.58 5.84
C PHE A 62 -5.44 -9.59 5.10
N SER A 63 -6.75 -9.77 5.27
CA SER A 63 -7.80 -9.01 4.55
C SER A 63 -7.65 -7.49 4.59
N GLN A 64 -7.11 -6.95 5.68
CA GLN A 64 -6.92 -5.52 5.90
C GLN A 64 -5.72 -4.95 5.12
N HIS A 65 -4.80 -5.80 4.67
CA HIS A 65 -3.64 -5.42 3.87
C HIS A 65 -3.73 -5.90 2.42
N LEU A 66 -4.55 -6.91 2.14
CA LEU A 66 -4.67 -7.55 0.84
C LEU A 66 -6.06 -7.33 0.20
N PRO A 67 -6.45 -6.08 -0.13
CA PRO A 67 -7.66 -5.85 -0.90
C PRO A 67 -7.54 -6.45 -2.30
N VAL A 68 -8.69 -6.70 -2.90
CA VAL A 68 -8.80 -6.91 -4.34
C VAL A 68 -8.66 -5.56 -5.03
N LEU A 69 -7.58 -5.36 -5.77
CA LEU A 69 -7.41 -4.24 -6.69
C LEU A 69 -8.14 -4.56 -8.00
N VAL A 70 -9.12 -3.73 -8.32
CA VAL A 70 -9.92 -3.80 -9.55
C VAL A 70 -9.46 -2.69 -10.49
N THR A 71 -9.00 -3.09 -11.67
CA THR A 71 -8.57 -2.18 -12.75
C THR A 71 -9.38 -2.47 -14.01
N GLN A 72 -9.47 -1.49 -14.90
CA GLN A 72 -10.19 -1.62 -16.15
C GLN A 72 -9.25 -1.64 -17.35
N SER A 73 -9.47 -2.60 -18.25
CA SER A 73 -8.88 -2.66 -19.58
C SER A 73 -9.82 -2.01 -20.59
N LEU A 74 -9.32 -1.08 -21.39
CA LEU A 74 -10.09 -0.41 -22.44
C LEU A 74 -10.29 -1.27 -23.70
N ASN A 75 -9.55 -2.38 -23.81
CA ASN A 75 -9.47 -3.19 -25.04
C ASN A 75 -10.08 -4.60 -24.89
N SER A 76 -10.93 -4.82 -23.89
CA SER A 76 -11.50 -6.15 -23.58
C SER A 76 -13.02 -6.09 -23.44
N VAL A 77 -13.70 -7.12 -23.96
CA VAL A 77 -15.15 -7.33 -23.74
C VAL A 77 -15.49 -7.68 -22.28
N PHE A 78 -14.51 -8.20 -21.53
CA PHE A 78 -14.56 -8.35 -20.07
C PHE A 78 -13.53 -7.39 -19.48
N PRO A 79 -13.93 -6.14 -19.17
CA PRO A 79 -12.98 -5.05 -18.97
C PRO A 79 -12.31 -5.10 -17.60
N PHE A 80 -12.91 -5.77 -16.61
CA PHE A 80 -12.39 -5.76 -15.24
C PHE A 80 -11.30 -6.82 -15.03
N ASN A 81 -10.20 -6.38 -14.42
CA ASN A 81 -9.12 -7.22 -13.95
C ASN A 81 -9.02 -7.08 -12.43
N CYS A 82 -9.07 -8.21 -11.73
CA CYS A 82 -8.99 -8.28 -10.27
C CYS A 82 -7.68 -8.95 -9.85
N GLY A 83 -7.00 -8.39 -8.87
CA GLY A 83 -5.83 -9.03 -8.26
C GLY A 83 -5.64 -8.56 -6.83
N ASN A 84 -5.26 -9.48 -5.94
CA ASN A 84 -4.89 -9.12 -4.58
C ASN A 84 -3.56 -8.35 -4.60
N LYS A 85 -3.50 -7.26 -3.84
CA LYS A 85 -2.30 -6.43 -3.72
C LYS A 85 -2.07 -6.05 -2.27
N GLY A 86 -0.81 -6.09 -1.83
CA GLY A 86 -0.42 -5.49 -0.55
C GLY A 86 -0.60 -3.99 -0.61
N VAL A 87 -1.44 -3.44 0.27
CA VAL A 87 -1.74 -2.01 0.36
C VAL A 87 -1.44 -1.50 1.77
N GLY A 88 -0.60 -0.47 1.84
CA GLY A 88 -0.10 0.13 3.07
C GLY A 88 -0.43 1.61 3.20
N PHE A 89 -0.22 2.14 4.40
CA PHE A 89 -0.21 3.57 4.63
C PHE A 89 1.07 4.21 4.09
N LEU A 90 0.99 5.50 3.79
CA LEU A 90 2.14 6.33 3.43
C LEU A 90 2.31 7.44 4.49
N PRO A 91 3.55 7.80 4.87
CA PRO A 91 3.81 8.99 5.67
C PRO A 91 3.37 10.25 4.92
N LYS A 92 2.99 11.29 5.66
CA LYS A 92 2.95 12.65 5.10
C LYS A 92 4.35 13.03 4.64
N GLU A 93 4.42 13.92 3.65
CA GLU A 93 5.65 14.33 2.99
C GLU A 93 6.72 14.77 3.99
N GLU A 94 6.34 15.55 5.01
CA GLU A 94 7.24 16.06 6.04
C GLU A 94 7.86 14.98 6.95
N TYR A 95 7.29 13.77 7.01
CA TYR A 95 7.79 12.64 7.81
C TYR A 95 8.40 11.52 6.95
N LEU A 96 8.34 11.61 5.62
CA LEU A 96 8.75 10.53 4.74
C LEU A 96 10.23 10.17 4.92
N GLU A 97 11.11 11.16 4.89
CA GLU A 97 12.56 10.94 5.06
C GLU A 97 12.90 10.40 6.45
N GLU A 98 12.22 10.88 7.50
CA GLU A 98 12.43 10.39 8.87
C GLU A 98 12.18 8.89 8.96
N TYR A 99 11.05 8.41 8.42
CA TYR A 99 10.70 6.99 8.49
C TYR A 99 11.54 6.12 7.54
N ILE A 100 11.99 6.66 6.41
CA ILE A 100 12.99 6.00 5.56
C ILE A 100 14.26 5.74 6.38
N GLU A 101 14.77 6.74 7.09
CA GLU A 101 16.00 6.60 7.86
C GLU A 101 15.83 5.63 9.04
N ARG A 102 14.71 5.71 9.78
CA ARG A 102 14.37 4.73 10.82
C ARG A 102 14.40 3.29 10.30
N TYR A 103 13.85 3.06 9.10
CA TYR A 103 13.88 1.73 8.50
C TYR A 103 15.29 1.31 8.08
N ARG A 104 16.09 2.22 7.50
CA ARG A 104 17.50 1.93 7.17
C ARG A 104 18.32 1.57 8.42
N GLU A 105 18.18 2.34 9.49
CA GLU A 105 18.86 2.09 10.76
C GLU A 105 18.49 0.73 11.35
N THR A 106 17.21 0.35 11.33
CA THR A 106 16.78 -0.98 11.79
C THR A 106 17.31 -2.09 10.89
N MET A 107 17.32 -1.90 9.57
CA MET A 107 17.93 -2.87 8.65
C MET A 107 19.43 -3.05 8.89
N GLU A 108 20.14 -1.97 9.22
CA GLU A 108 21.57 -2.06 9.54
C GLU A 108 21.81 -2.75 10.88
N ARG A 109 21.06 -2.38 11.92
CA ARG A 109 21.17 -2.99 13.26
C ARG A 109 20.86 -4.49 13.26
N THR A 110 19.95 -4.93 12.40
CA THR A 110 19.54 -6.33 12.28
C THR A 110 20.32 -7.12 11.22
N ARG A 111 21.29 -6.49 10.56
CA ARG A 111 22.09 -7.13 9.52
C ARG A 111 22.90 -8.30 10.10
N GLY A 112 22.73 -9.48 9.51
CA GLY A 112 23.44 -10.70 9.94
C GLY A 112 22.86 -11.37 11.19
N ILE A 113 21.78 -10.82 11.76
CA ILE A 113 21.00 -11.48 12.81
C ILE A 113 19.98 -12.41 12.15
N ALA A 114 19.71 -13.57 12.74
CA ALA A 114 18.66 -14.47 12.26
C ALA A 114 17.29 -13.76 12.26
N TRP A 115 16.41 -14.14 11.33
CA TRP A 115 15.12 -13.46 11.16
C TRP A 115 14.33 -13.43 12.47
N GLU A 116 14.19 -14.59 13.09
CA GLU A 116 13.41 -14.82 14.31
C GLU A 116 13.92 -13.98 15.48
N ASP A 117 15.23 -13.79 15.57
CA ASP A 117 15.88 -13.02 16.62
C ASP A 117 15.79 -11.50 16.36
N SER A 118 15.61 -11.09 15.09
CA SER A 118 15.46 -9.70 14.68
C SER A 118 14.01 -9.21 14.58
N LEU A 119 13.05 -10.15 14.58
CA LEU A 119 11.64 -9.89 14.28
C LEU A 119 11.02 -8.87 15.24
N GLU A 120 11.31 -8.95 16.53
CA GLU A 120 10.76 -8.03 17.52
C GLU A 120 11.14 -6.57 17.21
N GLN A 121 12.42 -6.33 16.95
CA GLN A 121 12.94 -5.00 16.62
C GLN A 121 12.35 -4.45 15.31
N ARG A 122 12.19 -5.31 14.30
CA ARG A 122 11.56 -4.95 13.02
C ARG A 122 10.09 -4.58 13.22
N LEU A 123 9.34 -5.40 13.96
CA LEU A 123 7.94 -5.15 14.27
C LEU A 123 7.74 -3.87 15.08
N GLU A 124 8.59 -3.60 16.07
CA GLU A 124 8.56 -2.35 16.84
C GLU A 124 8.75 -1.13 15.94
N THR A 125 9.77 -1.17 15.08
CA THR A 125 10.05 -0.05 14.14
C THR A 125 8.87 0.19 13.19
N VAL A 126 8.27 -0.87 12.64
CA VAL A 126 7.12 -0.72 11.73
C VAL A 126 5.85 -0.29 12.48
N ALA A 127 5.69 -0.70 13.74
CA ALA A 127 4.59 -0.29 14.61
C ALA A 127 4.64 1.20 14.98
N GLU A 128 5.84 1.77 15.16
CA GLU A 128 6.04 3.22 15.37
C GLU A 128 5.42 4.06 14.24
N PHE A 129 5.46 3.55 13.00
CA PHE A 129 4.80 4.19 11.87
C PHE A 129 3.29 3.87 11.84
N ASN A 130 2.95 2.57 11.79
CA ASN A 130 1.58 2.13 11.48
C ASN A 130 0.54 2.49 12.54
N PHE A 131 0.96 2.87 13.76
CA PHE A 131 0.06 3.28 14.84
C PHE A 131 0.22 4.75 15.25
N ASN A 132 0.98 5.53 14.49
CA ASN A 132 1.10 6.97 14.70
C ASN A 132 0.17 7.71 13.72
N ARG A 133 -1.03 8.06 14.16
CA ARG A 133 -2.04 8.72 13.31
C ARG A 133 -1.64 10.12 12.86
N GLU A 134 -0.72 10.77 13.56
CA GLU A 134 -0.30 12.15 13.26
C GLU A 134 0.63 12.22 12.04
N VAL A 135 1.32 11.12 11.69
CA VAL A 135 2.32 11.10 10.62
C VAL A 135 1.80 10.47 9.32
N ILE A 136 0.66 9.79 9.36
CA ILE A 136 0.09 9.08 8.19
C ILE A 136 -0.71 10.06 7.33
N ASP A 137 -0.51 10.02 6.00
CA ASP A 137 -1.39 10.70 5.05
C ASP A 137 -2.57 9.81 4.67
N TYR A 138 -3.68 9.97 5.38
CA TYR A 138 -4.92 9.23 5.11
C TYR A 138 -5.63 9.61 3.81
N ARG A 139 -5.08 10.48 2.96
CA ARG A 139 -5.65 10.73 1.63
C ARG A 139 -5.09 9.78 0.57
N CYS A 140 -4.04 9.03 0.90
CA CYS A 140 -3.37 8.13 -0.02
C CYS A 140 -3.05 6.78 0.63
N LEU A 141 -2.86 5.79 -0.24
CA LEU A 141 -2.42 4.45 0.10
C LEU A 141 -1.30 4.08 -0.87
N THR A 142 -0.41 3.18 -0.45
CA THR A 142 0.73 2.75 -1.27
C THR A 142 0.70 1.25 -1.52
N SER A 143 1.23 0.82 -2.66
CA SER A 143 1.36 -0.58 -3.05
C SER A 143 2.61 -0.75 -3.90
N LEU A 144 3.26 -1.92 -3.80
CA LEU A 144 4.44 -2.24 -4.58
C LEU A 144 4.04 -3.03 -5.83
N GLU A 145 4.40 -2.53 -7.00
CA GLU A 145 4.33 -3.29 -8.25
C GLU A 145 5.64 -4.03 -8.50
N ILE A 146 5.57 -5.34 -8.71
CA ILE A 146 6.74 -6.22 -8.85
C ILE A 146 6.80 -6.84 -10.24
N PHE A 147 5.65 -7.11 -10.85
CA PHE A 147 5.58 -7.96 -12.05
C PHE A 147 5.16 -7.23 -13.31
N GLU A 148 4.68 -5.98 -13.20
CA GLU A 148 4.29 -5.13 -14.34
C GLU A 148 3.34 -5.81 -15.35
N LYS A 149 2.44 -6.67 -14.84
CA LYS A 149 1.51 -7.47 -15.67
C LYS A 149 0.23 -6.68 -16.01
N ARG A 150 -0.91 -7.37 -16.09
CA ARG A 150 -2.20 -6.83 -16.55
C ARG A 150 -2.65 -5.61 -15.76
N THR A 151 -2.54 -5.63 -14.43
CA THR A 151 -2.85 -4.47 -13.57
C THR A 151 -2.05 -3.24 -13.97
N PHE A 152 -0.72 -3.35 -14.06
CA PHE A 152 0.15 -2.25 -14.44
C PHE A 152 -0.19 -1.70 -15.84
N ASN A 153 -0.36 -2.59 -16.83
CA ASN A 153 -0.71 -2.18 -18.19
C ASN A 153 -2.10 -1.51 -18.29
N ASN A 154 -3.05 -1.90 -17.45
CA ASN A 154 -4.34 -1.22 -17.34
C ASN A 154 -4.16 0.19 -16.77
N LEU A 155 -3.39 0.33 -15.69
CA LEU A 155 -3.16 1.61 -15.01
C LEU A 155 -2.40 2.62 -15.87
N LEU A 156 -1.51 2.16 -16.76
CA LEU A 156 -0.84 3.01 -17.75
C LEU A 156 -1.83 3.66 -18.74
N GLN A 157 -2.97 3.03 -19.00
CA GLN A 157 -3.98 3.52 -19.95
C GLN A 157 -5.12 4.25 -19.24
N LEU A 158 -5.49 3.78 -18.06
CA LEU A 158 -6.56 4.31 -17.24
C LEU A 158 -6.10 4.29 -15.77
N PRO A 159 -5.56 5.41 -15.24
CA PRO A 159 -5.00 5.51 -13.89
C PRO A 159 -6.10 5.60 -12.81
N LEU A 160 -7.14 4.78 -12.95
CA LEU A 160 -8.24 4.66 -12.01
C LEU A 160 -8.37 3.21 -11.57
N ALA A 161 -8.62 3.01 -10.29
CA ALA A 161 -8.85 1.69 -9.73
C ALA A 161 -9.86 1.75 -8.58
N SER A 162 -10.42 0.58 -8.26
CA SER A 162 -11.14 0.37 -7.01
C SER A 162 -10.39 -0.63 -6.14
N LEU A 163 -10.27 -0.33 -4.85
CA LEU A 163 -9.83 -1.29 -3.84
C LEU A 163 -11.06 -1.85 -3.16
N HIS A 164 -11.21 -3.17 -3.15
CA HIS A 164 -12.25 -3.85 -2.41
C HIS A 164 -11.65 -4.64 -1.25
N TYR A 165 -11.95 -4.21 -0.04
CA TYR A 165 -11.61 -4.91 1.19
C TYR A 165 -12.79 -5.76 1.63
N THR A 166 -12.52 -6.99 2.04
CA THR A 166 -13.53 -7.90 2.59
C THR A 166 -12.93 -8.65 3.77
N GLY A 167 -13.55 -8.49 4.94
CA GLY A 167 -13.22 -9.23 6.15
C GLY A 167 -13.76 -10.65 6.12
N HIS A 168 -13.44 -11.41 7.16
CA HIS A 168 -13.87 -12.79 7.31
C HIS A 168 -15.12 -12.88 8.20
N CYS A 169 -15.71 -14.08 8.23
CA CYS A 169 -16.74 -14.46 9.18
C CYS A 169 -16.26 -14.18 10.62
N PRO A 170 -17.08 -13.61 11.53
CA PRO A 170 -18.52 -13.42 11.41
C PRO A 170 -18.96 -12.01 10.99
N SER A 171 -18.07 -11.01 10.98
CA SER A 171 -18.47 -9.62 10.75
C SER A 171 -18.65 -9.28 9.27
N TYR A 172 -17.91 -9.95 8.36
CA TYR A 172 -17.93 -9.70 6.92
C TYR A 172 -17.82 -8.21 6.55
N THR A 173 -17.11 -7.43 7.38
CA THR A 173 -16.92 -6.00 7.16
C THR A 173 -16.27 -5.78 5.81
N SER A 174 -16.83 -4.90 4.98
CA SER A 174 -16.30 -4.64 3.64
C SER A 174 -16.27 -3.15 3.33
N PHE A 175 -15.29 -2.77 2.51
CA PHE A 175 -15.09 -1.40 2.08
C PHE A 175 -14.77 -1.39 0.58
N GLN A 176 -15.21 -0.33 -0.10
CA GLN A 176 -14.75 -0.01 -1.43
C GLN A 176 -14.16 1.40 -1.41
N LEU A 177 -12.94 1.52 -1.93
CA LEU A 177 -12.30 2.81 -2.19
C LEU A 177 -12.15 2.97 -3.69
N ASN A 178 -12.51 4.14 -4.22
CA ASN A 178 -12.25 4.49 -5.62
C ASN A 178 -11.07 5.47 -5.64
N CYS A 179 -10.06 5.16 -6.43
CA CYS A 179 -8.75 5.78 -6.34
C CYS A 179 -8.29 6.25 -7.73
N GLY A 180 -7.64 7.41 -7.76
CA GLY A 180 -6.63 7.70 -8.78
C GLY A 180 -5.35 6.98 -8.40
N VAL A 181 -4.62 6.45 -9.39
CA VAL A 181 -3.38 5.71 -9.16
C VAL A 181 -2.21 6.40 -9.84
N GLU A 182 -1.26 6.83 -9.01
CA GLU A 182 0.03 7.35 -9.47
C GLU A 182 1.05 6.20 -9.45
N ILE A 183 1.88 6.12 -10.50
CA ILE A 183 3.00 5.18 -10.56
C ILE A 183 4.27 5.95 -10.21
N ALA A 184 4.77 5.77 -8.98
CA ALA A 184 6.02 6.35 -8.53
C ALA A 184 7.23 5.51 -9.00
N GLY A 185 8.22 6.17 -9.61
CA GLY A 185 9.47 5.53 -10.05
C GLY A 185 10.47 5.28 -8.93
N GLN A 186 11.59 4.64 -9.25
CA GLN A 186 12.63 4.31 -8.25
C GLN A 186 13.33 5.55 -7.66
N ASP A 187 13.34 6.66 -8.40
CA ASP A 187 13.91 7.94 -7.95
C ASP A 187 13.01 8.67 -6.93
N ASP A 188 11.79 8.19 -6.73
CA ASP A 188 10.85 8.75 -5.78
C ASP A 188 11.11 8.20 -4.35
N PRO A 189 11.23 9.04 -3.31
CA PRO A 189 11.45 8.57 -1.95
C PRO A 189 10.33 7.64 -1.45
N ARG A 190 9.10 7.78 -1.95
CA ARG A 190 7.97 6.88 -1.62
C ARG A 190 8.25 5.44 -2.04
N HIS A 191 8.96 5.23 -3.16
CA HIS A 191 9.40 3.91 -3.59
C HIS A 191 10.40 3.31 -2.60
N THR A 192 11.37 4.11 -2.13
CA THR A 192 12.33 3.67 -1.12
C THR A 192 11.64 3.29 0.19
N PHE A 193 10.70 4.11 0.65
CA PHE A 193 9.92 3.85 1.86
C PHE A 193 9.17 2.51 1.79
N ILE A 194 8.41 2.27 0.71
CA ILE A 194 7.62 1.03 0.60
C ILE A 194 8.52 -0.20 0.46
N MET A 195 9.64 -0.10 -0.27
CA MET A 195 10.60 -1.19 -0.39
C MET A 195 11.17 -1.57 0.98
N LEU A 196 11.63 -0.59 1.76
CA LEU A 196 12.13 -0.81 3.11
C LEU A 196 11.03 -1.39 4.02
N SER A 197 9.82 -0.85 3.95
CA SER A 197 8.68 -1.36 4.71
C SER A 197 8.36 -2.82 4.38
N ARG A 198 8.46 -3.23 3.11
CA ARG A 198 8.29 -4.64 2.70
C ARG A 198 9.45 -5.50 3.23
N THR A 199 10.68 -5.01 3.11
CA THR A 199 11.88 -5.74 3.54
C THR A 199 11.87 -6.03 5.05
N MET A 200 11.17 -5.22 5.84
CA MET A 200 10.91 -5.51 7.26
C MET A 200 10.12 -6.80 7.52
N PHE A 201 9.52 -7.41 6.49
CA PHE A 201 8.74 -8.66 6.53
C PHE A 201 9.18 -9.69 5.47
N GLU A 202 10.36 -9.54 4.84
CA GLU A 202 10.75 -10.30 3.62
C GLU A 202 10.80 -11.84 3.77
N TYR A 203 10.87 -12.34 5.00
CA TYR A 203 10.88 -13.79 5.30
C TYR A 203 9.59 -14.28 5.97
N ASP A 204 8.55 -13.45 6.07
CA ASP A 204 7.27 -13.85 6.64
C ASP A 204 6.36 -14.54 5.61
N SER A 205 5.47 -15.39 6.10
CA SER A 205 4.52 -16.18 5.31
C SER A 205 3.43 -15.37 4.56
N PHE A 206 3.48 -14.02 4.61
CA PHE A 206 2.55 -13.10 3.93
C PHE A 206 3.11 -12.51 2.63
N HIS A 207 4.33 -12.89 2.22
CA HIS A 207 5.04 -12.34 1.07
C HIS A 207 5.38 -13.38 0.01
#